data_AF-A0A4V1TY95-F1
#
_entry.id   AF-A0A4V1TY95-F1
#
_cell.length_a   1.000
_cell.length_b   1.000
_cell.length_c   1.000
_cell.angle_alpha   90.00
_cell.angle_beta   90.00
_cell.angle_gamma   90.00
#
_symmetry.space_group_name_H-M   'P 1'
#
loop_
_entity.id
_entity.type
_entity.pdbx_description
1 polymer ?
#
loop_
_entity_poly.entity_id
_entity_poly.type
_entity_poly.pdbx_seq_one_letter_code
_entity_poly.pdbx_strand_id
1 'polypeptide(L)'
;VSNGRILLLALGYVDADRLGPIEVWYSGSGEVLRLQNGHVVGVVGSTDEWRHVRLSAMPAWPVPPAVATYQRVRDTMPDYRFNITDDMTMRATQPPAQTNLQGVQPQDLRWYEAVDREGRLAPSRIALAGPGSQGGVPVYGEQCISAALCVSWQQWPPTPRR
;
A
#
# COMPACT_ATOMS: atom_id res chain seq x y z
N VAL A 1 -5.44 9.29 3.66
CA VAL A 1 -5.71 9.69 5.06
C VAL A 1 -4.49 9.38 5.90
N SER A 2 -4.05 10.29 6.77
CA SER A 2 -3.00 10.08 7.79
C SER A 2 -3.56 10.59 9.11
N ASN A 3 -3.74 9.73 10.12
CA ASN A 3 -4.30 10.09 11.44
C ASN A 3 -5.59 10.94 11.38
N GLY A 4 -6.53 10.57 10.50
CA GLY A 4 -7.80 11.28 10.31
C GLY A 4 -7.73 12.52 9.39
N ARG A 5 -6.52 12.93 8.97
CA ARG A 5 -6.32 14.04 8.02
C ARG A 5 -6.43 13.54 6.58
N ILE A 6 -7.26 14.19 5.77
CA ILE A 6 -7.36 13.95 4.33
C ILE A 6 -6.36 14.87 3.63
N LEU A 7 -5.57 14.29 2.71
CA LEU A 7 -4.60 15.02 1.88
C LEU A 7 -4.93 14.74 0.42
N LEU A 8 -4.87 15.78 -0.40
CA LEU A 8 -4.83 15.63 -1.86
C LEU A 8 -3.37 15.50 -2.27
N LEU A 9 -3.10 14.50 -3.10
CA LEU A 9 -1.78 14.23 -3.64
C LEU A 9 -1.80 14.37 -5.15
N ALA A 10 -0.74 14.95 -5.71
CA ALA A 10 -0.50 14.99 -7.15
C ALA A 10 0.64 14.03 -7.51
N LEU A 11 0.47 13.26 -8.59
CA LEU A 11 1.55 12.45 -9.14
C LEU A 11 2.60 13.40 -9.71
N GLY A 12 3.81 13.36 -9.13
CA GLY A 12 4.93 14.17 -9.60
C GLY A 12 5.64 13.49 -10.76
N TYR A 13 6.08 12.25 -10.55
CA TYR A 13 6.78 11.46 -11.55
C TYR A 13 6.70 9.96 -11.26
N VAL A 14 7.21 9.17 -12.20
CA VAL A 14 7.31 7.72 -12.09
C VAL A 14 8.78 7.32 -12.24
N ASP A 15 9.34 6.72 -11.19
CA ASP A 15 10.68 6.15 -11.20
C ASP A 15 10.66 4.76 -11.85
N ALA A 16 11.70 4.46 -12.62
CA ALA A 16 11.94 3.10 -13.10
C ALA A 16 12.60 2.27 -11.99
N ASP A 17 12.05 1.09 -11.72
CA ASP A 17 12.65 0.10 -10.83
C ASP A 17 12.49 -1.31 -11.43
N ARG A 18 13.38 -2.23 -11.04
CA ARG A 18 13.44 -3.60 -11.59
C ARG A 18 12.19 -4.42 -11.27
N LEU A 19 11.49 -4.09 -10.19
CA LEU A 19 10.26 -4.77 -9.78
C LEU A 19 8.98 -4.08 -10.31
N GLY A 20 9.14 -3.03 -11.12
CA GLY A 20 8.06 -2.26 -11.72
C GLY A 20 8.13 -0.78 -11.37
N PRO A 21 7.36 0.09 -12.06
CA PRO A 21 7.38 1.53 -11.85
C PRO A 21 7.01 1.91 -10.42
N ILE A 22 7.68 2.92 -9.87
CA ILE A 22 7.34 3.54 -8.58
C ILE A 22 6.71 4.90 -8.85
N GLU A 23 5.44 5.05 -8.49
CA GLU A 23 4.74 6.32 -8.55
C GLU A 23 5.10 7.18 -7.33
N VAL A 24 5.48 8.45 -7.56
CA VAL A 24 5.85 9.38 -6.49
C VAL A 24 4.84 10.52 -6.43
N TRP A 25 4.13 10.59 -5.31
CA TRP A 25 3.00 11.48 -5.08
C TRP A 25 3.34 12.52 -4.02
N TYR A 26 2.95 13.77 -4.24
CA TYR A 26 3.27 14.90 -3.37
C TYR A 26 2.00 15.58 -2.85
N SER A 27 2.02 15.97 -1.58
CA SER A 27 1.02 16.87 -1.02
C SER A 27 1.44 18.34 -1.16
N GLY A 28 0.51 19.27 -0.94
CA GLY A 28 0.81 20.70 -0.83
C GLY A 28 1.64 21.10 0.39
N SER A 29 1.74 20.22 1.41
CA SER A 29 2.49 20.47 2.65
C SER A 29 3.84 19.76 2.70
N GLY A 30 4.26 19.12 1.60
CA GLY A 30 5.56 18.46 1.47
C GLY A 30 5.59 16.99 1.90
N GLU A 31 4.44 16.37 2.16
CA GLU A 31 4.40 14.91 2.34
C GLU A 31 4.59 14.19 1.00
N VAL A 32 5.31 13.08 1.04
CA VAL A 32 5.58 12.24 -0.14
C VAL A 32 5.09 10.83 0.12
N LEU A 33 4.29 10.29 -0.79
CA LEU A 33 3.89 8.89 -0.82
C LEU A 33 4.48 8.22 -2.06
N ARG A 34 5.13 7.08 -1.88
CA ARG A 34 5.68 6.27 -2.98
C ARG A 34 4.94 4.95 -3.05
N LEU A 35 4.40 4.63 -4.22
CA LEU A 35 3.64 3.39 -4.45
C LEU A 35 4.32 2.57 -5.55
N GLN A 36 4.47 1.27 -5.33
CA GLN A 36 4.92 0.32 -6.35
C GLN A 36 3.83 -0.75 -6.47
N ASN A 37 3.07 -0.72 -7.57
CA ASN A 37 1.91 -1.60 -7.77
C ASN A 37 0.95 -1.60 -6.55
N GLY A 38 0.66 -0.41 -6.00
CA GLY A 38 -0.20 -0.22 -4.83
C GLY A 38 0.45 -0.49 -3.47
N HIS A 39 1.62 -1.15 -3.43
CA HIS A 39 2.37 -1.32 -2.18
C HIS A 39 3.05 -0.01 -1.79
N VAL A 40 2.92 0.38 -0.52
CA VAL A 40 3.63 1.54 0.02
C VAL A 40 5.10 1.21 0.11
N VAL A 41 5.91 1.93 -0.69
CA VAL A 41 7.38 1.81 -0.70
C VAL A 41 8.10 3.05 -0.17
N GLY A 42 7.34 4.03 0.31
CA GLY A 42 7.87 5.17 1.03
C GLY A 42 6.77 6.12 1.50
N VAL A 43 6.96 6.68 2.70
CA VAL A 43 6.15 7.77 3.26
C VAL A 43 7.11 8.70 3.99
N VAL A 44 7.22 9.95 3.52
CA VAL A 44 8.14 10.97 4.03
C VAL A 44 7.37 12.27 4.27
N GLY A 45 7.81 13.08 5.24
CA GLY A 45 7.12 14.30 5.67
C GLY A 45 6.04 14.05 6.74
N SER A 46 5.98 12.84 7.32
CA SER A 46 5.08 12.47 8.42
C SER A 46 5.85 12.27 9.73
N THR A 47 5.12 12.11 10.85
CA THR A 47 5.73 11.90 12.18
C THR A 47 6.49 10.58 12.28
N ASP A 48 5.97 9.53 11.67
CA ASP A 48 6.67 8.27 11.40
C ASP A 48 6.83 8.13 9.91
N GLU A 49 8.01 7.68 9.46
CA GLU A 49 8.35 7.62 8.06
C GLU A 49 8.87 6.25 7.69
N TRP A 50 8.53 5.81 6.48
CA TRP A 50 9.31 4.82 5.77
C TRP A 50 10.11 5.57 4.71
N ARG A 51 11.39 5.78 4.98
CA ARG A 51 12.30 6.50 4.08
C ARG A 51 12.52 5.75 2.79
N HIS A 52 12.66 4.44 2.91
CA HIS A 52 12.89 3.55 1.80
C HIS A 52 12.37 2.16 2.15
N VAL A 53 11.78 1.50 1.17
CA VAL A 53 11.33 0.12 1.27
C VAL A 53 11.78 -0.63 0.03
N ARG A 54 12.37 -1.80 0.23
CA ARG A 54 12.74 -2.74 -0.83
C ARG A 54 11.93 -4.01 -0.67
N LEU A 55 11.32 -4.46 -1.76
CA LEU A 55 10.67 -5.76 -1.83
C LEU A 55 11.66 -6.78 -2.39
N SER A 56 11.66 -8.02 -1.89
CA SER A 56 12.51 -9.09 -2.46
C SER A 56 12.05 -9.50 -3.86
N ALA A 57 10.75 -9.40 -4.10
CA ALA A 57 10.08 -9.59 -5.38
C ALA A 57 8.75 -8.81 -5.33
N MET A 58 8.23 -8.41 -6.50
CA MET A 58 6.86 -7.91 -6.57
C MET A 58 5.91 -9.07 -6.31
N PRO A 59 5.09 -9.04 -5.24
CA PRO A 59 4.19 -10.14 -4.96
C PRO A 59 3.11 -10.23 -6.05
N ALA A 60 2.95 -11.42 -6.62
CA ALA A 60 1.78 -11.70 -7.46
C ALA A 60 0.51 -11.59 -6.62
N TRP A 61 -0.60 -11.22 -7.25
CA TRP A 61 -1.92 -11.20 -6.62
C TRP A 61 -2.46 -12.64 -6.49
N PRO A 62 -2.47 -13.26 -5.30
CA PRO A 62 -2.80 -14.67 -5.17
C PRO A 62 -4.30 -14.95 -5.40
N VAL A 63 -4.62 -16.06 -6.06
CA VAL A 63 -6.00 -16.53 -6.20
C VAL A 63 -6.26 -17.60 -5.12
N PRO A 64 -7.36 -17.52 -4.33
CA PRO A 64 -7.67 -18.51 -3.32
C PRO A 64 -7.62 -19.95 -3.86
N PRO A 65 -7.05 -20.91 -3.10
CA PRO A 65 -6.54 -20.79 -1.73
C PRO A 65 -5.06 -20.38 -1.64
N ALA A 66 -4.43 -19.92 -2.73
CA ALA A 66 -3.01 -19.59 -2.75
C ALA A 66 -2.66 -18.40 -1.84
N VAL A 67 -1.39 -18.36 -1.44
CA VAL A 67 -0.76 -17.24 -0.74
C VAL A 67 0.50 -16.81 -1.48
N ALA A 68 0.83 -15.53 -1.42
CA ALA A 68 2.10 -15.01 -1.90
C ALA A 68 3.00 -14.69 -0.71
N THR A 69 4.28 -15.04 -0.78
CA THR A 69 5.28 -14.72 0.24
C THR A 69 6.39 -13.88 -0.36
N TYR A 70 6.86 -12.91 0.39
CA TYR A 70 7.94 -12.00 -0.01
C TYR A 70 8.56 -11.36 1.23
N GLN A 71 9.76 -10.81 1.10
CA GLN A 71 10.37 -10.00 2.15
C GLN A 71 10.22 -8.51 1.81
N ARG A 72 10.01 -7.71 2.86
CA ARG A 72 10.04 -6.26 2.80
C ARG A 72 11.14 -5.76 3.73
N VAL A 73 12.11 -5.04 3.20
CA VAL A 73 13.16 -4.39 4.00
C VAL A 73 12.89 -2.90 4.04
N ARG A 74 12.76 -2.31 5.23
CA ARG A 74 12.38 -0.91 5.42
C ARG A 74 13.36 -0.15 6.31
N ASP A 75 13.59 1.10 5.93
CA ASP A 75 14.33 2.10 6.71
C ASP A 75 13.32 3.12 7.25
N THR A 76 13.37 3.41 8.55
CA THR A 76 12.31 4.14 9.25
C THR A 76 12.83 5.32 10.06
N MET A 77 12.01 6.37 10.17
CA MET A 77 12.18 7.44 11.16
C MET A 77 10.91 7.57 12.02
N PRO A 78 10.97 8.08 13.27
CA PRO A 78 12.14 8.67 13.96
C PRO A 78 13.19 7.63 14.41
N ASP A 79 14.29 8.13 14.99
CA ASP A 79 15.45 7.36 15.51
C ASP A 79 16.26 6.58 14.48
N TYR A 80 16.06 6.89 13.19
CA TYR A 80 16.68 6.29 12.02
C TYR A 80 17.12 4.84 12.21
N ARG A 81 16.18 3.91 12.02
CA ARG A 81 16.42 2.47 12.05
C ARG A 81 16.47 1.94 10.63
N PHE A 82 17.50 1.19 10.30
CA PHE A 82 17.74 0.69 8.95
C PHE A 82 17.63 -0.83 8.88
N ASN A 83 17.34 -1.34 7.68
CA ASN A 83 17.27 -2.77 7.36
C ASN A 83 16.30 -3.59 8.25
N ILE A 84 15.20 -2.99 8.72
CA ILE A 84 14.14 -3.76 9.38
C ILE A 84 13.52 -4.68 8.34
N THR A 85 13.57 -5.99 8.58
CA THR A 85 13.11 -7.00 7.62
C THR A 85 11.80 -7.61 8.08
N ASP A 86 10.77 -7.49 7.25
CA ASP A 86 9.46 -8.11 7.41
C ASP A 86 9.29 -9.31 6.48
N ASP A 87 8.90 -10.46 7.05
CA ASP A 87 8.54 -11.67 6.31
C ASP A 87 7.04 -11.63 6.04
N MET A 88 6.66 -11.25 4.82
CA MET A 88 5.28 -10.96 4.46
C MET A 88 4.58 -12.18 3.89
N THR A 89 3.31 -12.36 4.26
CA THR A 89 2.37 -13.27 3.61
C THR A 89 1.15 -12.49 3.16
N MET A 90 0.78 -12.63 1.88
CA MET A 90 -0.40 -12.00 1.28
C MET A 90 -1.39 -13.05 0.81
N ARG A 91 -2.68 -12.78 1.04
CA ARG A 91 -3.80 -13.61 0.59
C ARG A 91 -4.93 -12.72 0.06
N ALA A 92 -5.76 -13.28 -0.82
CA ALA A 92 -7.05 -12.66 -1.11
C ALA A 92 -7.99 -12.76 0.10
N THR A 93 -8.84 -11.77 0.29
CA THR A 93 -9.80 -11.67 1.40
C THR A 93 -11.13 -11.09 0.92
N GLN A 94 -12.17 -11.23 1.74
CA GLN A 94 -13.41 -10.48 1.56
C GLN A 94 -13.16 -8.98 1.87
N PRO A 95 -14.01 -8.07 1.35
CA PRO A 95 -13.93 -6.67 1.71
C PRO A 95 -13.90 -6.48 3.24
N PRO A 96 -13.02 -5.64 3.79
CA PRO A 96 -12.96 -5.42 5.22
C PRO A 96 -14.23 -4.73 5.72
N ALA A 97 -14.66 -5.07 6.94
CA ALA A 97 -15.87 -4.49 7.55
C ALA A 97 -15.79 -2.97 7.74
N GLN A 98 -14.56 -2.45 7.89
CA GLN A 98 -14.28 -1.03 8.01
C GLN A 98 -13.19 -0.65 7.01
N THR A 99 -13.45 0.39 6.22
CA THR A 99 -12.51 0.95 5.27
C THR A 99 -12.79 2.44 5.06
N ASN A 100 -11.74 3.19 4.69
CA ASN A 100 -11.86 4.60 4.32
C ASN A 100 -12.18 4.79 2.83
N LEU A 101 -12.38 3.72 2.05
CA LEU A 101 -12.74 3.77 0.63
C LEU A 101 -13.98 4.66 0.41
N GLN A 102 -13.88 5.60 -0.53
CA GLN A 102 -14.95 6.56 -0.88
C GLN A 102 -15.36 6.42 -2.34
N GLY A 103 -16.67 6.53 -2.62
CA GLY A 103 -17.19 6.62 -3.99
C GLY A 103 -17.16 5.32 -4.82
N VAL A 104 -16.67 4.21 -4.26
CA VAL A 104 -16.74 2.86 -4.85
C VAL A 104 -17.24 1.90 -3.78
N GLN A 105 -18.08 0.95 -4.18
CA GLN A 105 -18.54 -0.09 -3.28
C GLN A 105 -17.44 -1.12 -3.01
N PRO A 106 -17.11 -1.46 -1.75
CA PRO A 106 -16.06 -2.42 -1.44
C PRO A 106 -16.26 -3.78 -2.11
N GLN A 107 -17.51 -4.23 -2.28
CA GLN A 107 -17.87 -5.50 -2.92
C GLN A 107 -17.57 -5.54 -4.43
N ASP A 108 -17.38 -4.40 -5.08
CA ASP A 108 -17.04 -4.32 -6.50
C ASP A 108 -15.53 -4.50 -6.75
N LEU A 109 -14.74 -4.62 -5.68
CA LEU A 109 -13.28 -4.72 -5.73
C LEU A 109 -12.79 -6.08 -5.24
N ARG A 110 -11.61 -6.46 -5.73
CA ARG A 110 -10.87 -7.62 -5.18
C ARG A 110 -9.92 -7.16 -4.10
N TRP A 111 -10.02 -7.77 -2.92
CA TRP A 111 -9.25 -7.37 -1.75
C TRP A 111 -8.14 -8.36 -1.45
N TYR A 112 -6.99 -7.81 -1.07
CA TYR A 112 -5.83 -8.55 -0.64
C TYR A 112 -5.40 -8.01 0.71
N GLU A 113 -5.04 -8.93 1.61
CA GLU A 113 -4.49 -8.61 2.92
C GLU A 113 -3.09 -9.21 3.03
N ALA A 114 -2.13 -8.38 3.42
CA ALA A 114 -0.76 -8.80 3.67
C ALA A 114 -0.36 -8.53 5.13
N VAL A 115 0.21 -9.56 5.76
CA VAL A 115 0.62 -9.56 7.15
C VAL A 115 2.11 -9.88 7.26
N ASP A 116 2.79 -9.20 8.18
CA ASP A 116 4.12 -9.62 8.64
C ASP A 116 3.95 -10.82 9.58
N ARG A 117 4.80 -11.84 9.42
CA ARG A 117 4.77 -13.05 10.24
C ARG A 117 5.00 -12.76 11.72
N GLU A 118 5.80 -11.75 12.05
CA GLU A 118 6.05 -11.33 13.43
C GLU A 118 4.93 -10.44 13.99
N GLY A 119 3.98 -10.01 13.15
CA GLY A 119 2.85 -9.17 13.57
C GLY A 119 3.27 -7.78 14.07
N ARG A 120 4.41 -7.25 13.62
CA ARG A 120 4.93 -5.95 14.11
C ARG A 120 4.05 -4.75 13.74
N LEU A 121 3.23 -4.90 12.70
CA LEU A 121 2.30 -3.89 12.23
C LEU A 121 0.96 -4.54 11.91
N ALA A 122 -0.11 -3.75 12.01
CA ALA A 122 -1.43 -4.20 11.59
C ALA A 122 -1.44 -4.61 10.11
N PRO A 123 -2.36 -5.52 9.71
CA PRO A 123 -2.46 -5.97 8.32
C PRO A 123 -2.57 -4.81 7.34
N SER A 124 -1.82 -4.90 6.25
CA SER A 124 -1.98 -4.01 5.11
C SER A 124 -3.02 -4.57 4.16
N ARG A 125 -3.77 -3.69 3.49
CA ARG A 125 -4.83 -4.09 2.55
C ARG A 125 -4.69 -3.34 1.24
N ILE A 126 -4.96 -4.01 0.13
CA ILE A 126 -5.00 -3.40 -1.21
C ILE A 126 -6.26 -3.88 -1.91
N ALA A 127 -6.96 -2.96 -2.56
CA ALA A 127 -8.12 -3.27 -3.39
C ALA A 127 -7.79 -3.02 -4.87
N LEU A 128 -8.11 -4.00 -5.71
CA LEU A 128 -7.91 -3.94 -7.16
C LEU A 128 -9.23 -3.74 -7.89
N ALA A 129 -9.22 -2.86 -8.90
CA ALA A 129 -10.29 -2.74 -9.88
C ALA A 129 -9.93 -3.46 -11.20
N GLY A 130 -10.96 -3.79 -12.00
CA GLY A 130 -10.82 -4.38 -13.32
C GLY A 130 -10.96 -5.92 -13.37
N PRO A 131 -11.18 -6.49 -14.57
CA PRO A 131 -11.63 -7.87 -14.74
C PRO A 131 -10.54 -8.92 -14.50
N GLY A 132 -10.95 -10.11 -14.05
CA GLY A 132 -10.20 -11.37 -14.18
C GLY A 132 -9.41 -11.85 -12.96
N SER A 133 -9.02 -13.12 -12.98
CA SER A 133 -8.17 -13.81 -11.99
C SER A 133 -6.68 -13.54 -12.15
N GLN A 134 -6.27 -12.84 -13.22
CA GLN A 134 -4.89 -12.43 -13.50
C GLN A 134 -4.90 -11.01 -14.06
N GLY A 135 -4.38 -10.05 -13.30
CA GLY A 135 -4.45 -8.62 -13.62
C GLY A 135 -5.44 -7.87 -12.72
N GLY A 136 -5.30 -6.55 -12.68
CA GLY A 136 -6.05 -5.63 -11.83
C GLY A 136 -5.22 -4.38 -11.54
N VAL A 137 -5.88 -3.24 -11.41
CA VAL A 137 -5.21 -1.96 -11.08
C VAL A 137 -5.46 -1.66 -9.61
N PRO A 138 -4.41 -1.46 -8.79
CA PRO A 138 -4.56 -0.98 -7.42
C PRO A 138 -5.24 0.39 -7.42
N VAL A 139 -6.42 0.47 -6.79
CA VAL A 139 -7.21 1.71 -6.70
C VAL A 139 -7.31 2.24 -5.28
N TYR A 140 -6.99 1.40 -4.30
CA TYR A 140 -7.06 1.73 -2.89
C TYR A 140 -6.08 0.88 -2.08
N GLY A 141 -5.54 1.43 -0.99
CA GLY A 141 -4.77 0.65 -0.03
C GLY A 141 -4.72 1.26 1.36
N GLU A 142 -4.42 0.41 2.34
CA GLU A 142 -4.26 0.70 3.77
C GLU A 142 -2.94 0.11 4.25
N GLN A 143 -2.12 0.88 4.96
CA GLN A 143 -0.84 0.44 5.52
C GLN A 143 -0.52 1.21 6.80
N CYS A 144 -0.17 0.50 7.87
CA CYS A 144 0.43 1.12 9.04
C CYS A 144 1.94 1.33 8.85
N ILE A 145 2.42 2.54 9.08
CA ILE A 145 3.84 2.93 8.98
C ILE A 145 4.53 2.67 10.34
N SER A 146 3.79 2.92 11.42
CA SER A 146 4.12 2.60 12.80
C SER A 146 2.87 2.05 13.51
N ALA A 147 2.99 1.68 14.78
CA ALA A 147 1.81 1.35 15.59
C ALA A 147 0.89 2.57 15.84
N ALA A 148 1.41 3.79 15.69
CA ALA A 148 0.69 5.04 15.94
C ALA A 148 0.20 5.74 14.66
N LEU A 149 0.73 5.35 13.49
CA LEU A 149 0.42 5.98 12.21
C LEU A 149 0.02 4.93 11.18
N CYS A 150 -1.23 5.02 10.71
CA CYS A 150 -1.70 4.30 9.54
C CYS A 150 -2.15 5.25 8.45
N VAL A 151 -1.83 4.88 7.21
CA VAL A 151 -2.20 5.61 6.02
C VAL A 151 -3.17 4.80 5.17
N SER A 152 -4.13 5.48 4.57
CA SER A 152 -4.88 4.97 3.43
C SER A 152 -4.70 5.87 2.22
N TRP A 153 -4.65 5.29 1.03
CA TRP A 153 -4.57 6.01 -0.23
C TRP A 153 -5.66 5.51 -1.17
N GLN A 154 -6.13 6.38 -2.06
CA GLN A 154 -7.14 6.05 -3.05
C GLN A 154 -6.86 6.83 -4.33
N GLN A 155 -7.00 6.17 -5.48
CA GLN A 155 -6.96 6.87 -6.76
C GLN A 155 -8.18 7.78 -6.92
N TRP A 156 -7.95 9.01 -7.39
CA TRP A 156 -9.00 9.98 -7.68
C TRP A 156 -9.00 10.35 -9.18
N PRO A 157 -10.17 10.49 -9.84
CA PRO A 157 -11.51 10.23 -9.32
C PRO A 157 -11.74 8.74 -9.03
N PRO A 158 -12.69 8.39 -8.13
CA PRO A 158 -13.09 7.02 -7.86
C PRO A 158 -13.86 6.47 -9.07
N THR A 159 -13.15 6.07 -10.11
CA THR A 159 -13.78 5.47 -11.30
C THR A 159 -13.95 3.97 -11.09
N PRO A 160 -15.17 3.43 -11.22
CA PRO A 160 -15.36 2.02 -11.49
C PRO A 160 -14.91 1.79 -12.93
N ARG A 161 -13.65 1.37 -13.13
CA ARG A 161 -13.21 0.91 -14.46
C ARG A 161 -13.90 -0.43 -14.71
N ARG A 162 -14.99 -0.38 -15.49
CA ARG A 162 -15.69 -1.57 -16.03
C ARG A 162 -14.73 -2.40 -16.87
#